data_AF-A0AAD3ARF8-F1
#
_entry.id   AF-A0AAD3ARF8-F1
#
_cell.length_a   1.000
_cell.length_b   1.000
_cell.length_c   1.000
_cell.angle_alpha   90.00
_cell.angle_beta   90.00
_cell.angle_gamma   90.00
#
_symmetry.space_group_name_H-M   'P 1'
#
loop_
_entity.id
_entity.type
_entity.pdbx_description
1 polymer ?
#
loop_
_entity_poly.entity_id
_entity_poly.type
_entity_poly.pdbx_seq_one_letter_code
_entity_poly.pdbx_strand_id
1 'polypeptide(L)'
;MTDPFLGSEALAARLLSRHELRSRYVALHRDVYVARDAELTAVVRAKAAWLRSRRRGVLAGFSAAALHGSKWIDAARPAEIIDTNRRHARGVRVWEERIECDEITVVDGMAVTTPARTALDLARRHPMGVAVAAIDAPGAGDGAEDGGRRAARGPLPRSA
;
A
#
# COMPACT_ATOMS: atom_id res chain seq x y z
N MET A 1 14.82 12.41 -4.84
CA MET A 1 13.71 11.44 -4.77
C MET A 1 13.63 10.92 -3.34
N THR A 2 12.73 11.49 -2.55
CA THR A 2 12.53 11.05 -1.16
C THR A 2 11.63 9.81 -1.11
N ASP A 3 10.78 9.62 -2.12
CA ASP A 3 9.95 8.44 -2.25
C ASP A 3 10.72 7.22 -2.80
N PRO A 4 10.37 6.00 -2.35
CA PRO A 4 10.90 4.77 -2.90
C PRO A 4 10.54 4.58 -4.38
N PHE A 5 11.41 3.93 -5.14
CA PHE A 5 11.19 3.62 -6.55
C PHE A 5 11.77 2.26 -6.93
N LEU A 6 11.37 1.73 -8.10
CA LEU A 6 11.92 0.50 -8.66
C LEU A 6 13.22 0.80 -9.43
N GLY A 7 14.31 0.16 -9.02
CA GLY A 7 15.62 0.36 -9.63
C GLY A 7 15.64 -0.06 -11.10
N SER A 8 15.01 -1.20 -11.41
CA SER A 8 14.85 -1.68 -12.80
C SER A 8 14.11 -0.69 -13.70
N GLU A 9 13.03 -0.06 -13.22
CA GLU A 9 12.27 0.95 -13.97
C GLU A 9 13.10 2.22 -14.19
N ALA A 10 13.78 2.72 -13.16
CA ALA A 10 14.62 3.91 -13.27
C ALA A 10 15.81 3.73 -14.24
N LEU A 11 16.42 2.54 -14.23
CA LEU A 11 17.50 2.20 -15.17
C LEU A 11 16.98 2.04 -16.60
N ALA A 12 15.83 1.38 -16.80
CA ALA A 12 15.23 1.18 -18.12
C ALA A 12 14.81 2.50 -18.76
N ALA A 13 14.27 3.42 -17.95
CA ALA A 13 13.90 4.77 -18.37
C ALA A 13 15.09 5.73 -18.53
N ARG A 14 16.33 5.28 -18.23
CA ARG A 14 17.55 6.10 -18.22
C ARG A 14 17.46 7.34 -17.32
N LEU A 15 16.61 7.30 -16.30
CA LEU A 15 16.51 8.35 -15.28
C LEU A 15 17.69 8.32 -14.31
N LEU A 16 18.32 7.14 -14.17
CA LEU A 16 19.51 6.93 -13.36
C LEU A 16 20.47 6.00 -14.09
N SER A 17 21.77 6.23 -13.89
CA SER A 17 22.81 5.25 -14.22
C SER A 17 22.96 4.20 -13.12
N ARG A 18 23.55 3.04 -13.47
CA ARG A 18 23.91 2.01 -12.48
C ARG A 18 24.87 2.53 -11.41
N HIS A 19 25.73 3.48 -11.77
CA HIS A 19 26.67 4.09 -10.83
C HIS A 19 25.92 4.95 -9.80
N GLU A 20 25.04 5.85 -10.26
CA GLU A 20 24.23 6.70 -9.37
C GLU A 20 23.33 5.87 -8.45
N LEU A 21 22.70 4.80 -8.97
CA LEU A 21 21.89 3.89 -8.17
C LEU A 21 22.68 3.27 -7.00
N ARG A 22 23.96 2.95 -7.21
CA ARG A 22 24.82 2.34 -6.18
C ARG A 22 25.41 3.34 -5.19
N SER A 23 25.71 4.56 -5.64
CA SER A 23 26.38 5.56 -4.79
C SER A 23 25.38 6.37 -3.96
N ARG A 24 24.26 6.80 -4.57
CA ARG A 24 23.32 7.77 -3.99
C ARG A 24 22.09 7.15 -3.34
N TYR A 25 21.80 5.88 -3.60
CA TYR A 25 20.58 5.22 -3.13
C TYR A 25 20.88 3.97 -2.30
N VAL A 26 19.95 3.63 -1.42
CA VAL A 26 20.00 2.43 -0.58
C VAL A 26 18.80 1.54 -0.90
N ALA A 27 19.03 0.23 -0.93
CA ALA A 27 17.97 -0.73 -1.19
C ALA A 27 17.17 -1.00 0.09
N LEU A 28 15.86 -0.74 0.06
CA LEU A 28 14.95 -1.13 1.14
C LEU A 28 14.49 -2.58 0.98
N HIS A 29 14.20 -2.96 -0.27
CA HIS A 29 13.86 -4.32 -0.67
C HIS A 29 14.55 -4.67 -1.98
N ARG A 30 14.44 -5.93 -2.42
CA ARG A 30 14.94 -6.34 -3.73
C ARG A 30 14.31 -5.47 -4.82
N ASP A 31 15.15 -4.78 -5.58
CA ASP A 31 14.77 -3.86 -6.67
C ASP A 31 14.04 -2.58 -6.22
N VAL A 32 13.95 -2.30 -4.91
CA VAL A 32 13.30 -1.09 -4.38
C VAL A 32 14.32 -0.23 -3.65
N TYR A 33 14.48 1.01 -4.11
CA TYR A 33 15.51 1.93 -3.65
C TYR A 33 14.92 3.23 -3.14
N VAL A 34 15.63 3.88 -2.23
CA VAL A 34 15.33 5.23 -1.72
C VAL A 34 16.63 6.02 -1.60
N ALA A 35 16.57 7.36 -1.65
CA ALA A 35 17.76 8.17 -1.48
C ALA A 35 18.42 7.90 -0.11
N ARG A 36 19.75 7.93 -0.06
CA ARG A 36 20.52 7.56 1.14
C ARG A 36 20.19 8.41 2.37
N ASP A 37 19.83 9.67 2.13
CA ASP A 37 19.48 10.70 3.11
C ASP A 37 17.97 10.83 3.35
N ALA A 38 17.16 9.98 2.71
CA ALA A 38 15.71 10.03 2.89
C ALA A 38 15.30 9.56 4.29
N GLU A 39 14.37 10.28 4.90
CA GLU A 39 13.74 9.89 6.15
C GLU A 39 12.83 8.67 5.92
N LEU A 40 13.05 7.59 6.69
CA LEU A 40 12.27 6.36 6.58
C LEU A 40 11.01 6.42 7.44
N THR A 41 9.97 7.09 6.95
CA THR A 41 8.65 7.14 7.61
C THR A 41 7.83 5.86 7.38
N ALA A 42 6.73 5.70 8.13
CA ALA A 42 5.78 4.61 7.92
C ALA A 42 5.20 4.61 6.49
N VAL A 43 4.91 5.80 5.95
CA VAL A 43 4.44 5.98 4.56
C VAL A 43 5.50 5.53 3.55
N VAL A 44 6.77 5.91 3.75
CA VAL A 44 7.88 5.48 2.89
C VAL A 44 8.02 3.95 2.91
N ARG A 45 7.92 3.32 4.08
CA ARG A 45 7.96 1.85 4.18
C ARG A 45 6.77 1.18 3.49
N ALA A 46 5.56 1.73 3.65
CA ALA A 46 4.35 1.25 2.99
C ALA A 46 4.50 1.31 1.47
N LYS A 47 4.91 2.46 0.91
CA LYS A 47 5.21 2.64 -0.52
C LYS A 47 6.25 1.62 -1.01
N ALA A 48 7.33 1.43 -0.25
CA ALA A 48 8.38 0.47 -0.61
C ALA A 48 7.86 -0.98 -0.67
N ALA A 49 7.03 -1.38 0.30
CA ALA A 49 6.41 -2.70 0.33
C ALA A 49 5.42 -2.91 -0.83
N TRP A 50 4.65 -1.88 -1.17
CA TRP A 50 3.75 -1.92 -2.32
C TRP A 50 4.50 -2.06 -3.65
N LEU A 51 5.58 -1.30 -3.86
CA LEU A 51 6.44 -1.46 -5.04
C LEU A 51 7.09 -2.85 -5.12
N ARG A 52 7.51 -3.39 -3.97
CA ARG A 52 8.04 -4.75 -3.86
C ARG A 52 7.02 -5.79 -4.33
N SER A 53 5.72 -5.58 -4.05
CA SER A 53 4.62 -6.43 -4.54
C SER A 53 4.37 -6.31 -6.05
N ARG A 54 5.17 -5.49 -6.77
CA ARG A 54 4.93 -5.10 -8.16
C ARG A 54 3.59 -4.41 -8.34
N ARG A 55 3.20 -3.58 -7.36
CA ARG A 55 1.95 -2.82 -7.36
C ARG A 55 0.68 -3.71 -7.37
N ARG A 56 0.77 -4.92 -6.79
CA ARG A 56 -0.33 -5.90 -6.76
C ARG A 56 -0.93 -6.12 -5.38
N GLY A 57 -0.13 -5.95 -4.33
CA GLY A 57 -0.61 -6.12 -2.95
C GLY A 57 -1.44 -4.94 -2.48
N VAL A 58 -2.26 -5.17 -1.46
CA VAL A 58 -3.10 -4.16 -0.81
C VAL A 58 -2.48 -3.80 0.52
N LEU A 59 -2.15 -2.53 0.74
CA LEU A 59 -1.61 -2.07 2.02
C LEU A 59 -2.69 -2.12 3.09
N ALA A 60 -2.33 -2.63 4.27
CA ALA A 60 -3.28 -2.94 5.34
C ALA A 60 -2.77 -2.47 6.71
N GLY A 61 -3.63 -2.54 7.73
CA GLY A 61 -3.29 -2.19 9.12
C GLY A 61 -2.55 -0.87 9.28
N PHE A 62 -1.37 -0.86 9.91
CA PHE A 62 -0.62 0.38 10.13
C PHE A 62 -0.10 1.02 8.84
N SER A 63 0.14 0.25 7.79
CA SER A 63 0.53 0.84 6.49
C SER A 63 -0.64 1.56 5.83
N ALA A 64 -1.85 1.00 5.94
CA ALA A 64 -3.06 1.69 5.50
C ALA A 64 -3.37 2.91 6.36
N ALA A 65 -3.30 2.78 7.69
CA ALA A 65 -3.53 3.89 8.62
C ALA A 65 -2.57 5.06 8.38
N ALA A 66 -1.29 4.78 8.06
CA ALA A 66 -0.32 5.82 7.72
C ALA A 66 -0.72 6.58 6.46
N LEU A 67 -1.24 5.89 5.44
CA LEU A 67 -1.72 6.52 4.21
C LEU A 67 -3.04 7.27 4.39
N HIS A 68 -3.90 6.82 5.30
CA HIS A 68 -5.10 7.55 5.72
C HIS A 68 -4.80 8.77 6.60
N GLY A 69 -3.53 9.07 6.87
CA GLY A 69 -3.11 10.29 7.59
C GLY A 69 -2.96 10.14 9.09
N SER A 70 -2.90 8.91 9.62
CA SER A 70 -2.62 8.72 11.04
C SER A 70 -1.20 9.19 11.39
N LYS A 71 -1.12 10.07 12.39
CA LYS A 71 0.12 10.74 12.82
C LYS A 71 0.94 9.95 13.85
N TRP A 72 0.34 8.93 14.46
CA TRP A 72 0.92 8.25 15.63
C TRP A 72 1.40 6.84 15.29
N ILE A 73 2.23 6.73 14.25
CA ILE A 73 2.76 5.45 13.79
C ILE A 73 4.28 5.47 13.87
N ASP A 74 4.82 4.56 14.67
CA ASP A 74 6.26 4.35 14.77
C ASP A 74 6.84 3.95 13.39
N ALA A 75 7.77 4.77 12.92
CA ALA A 75 8.48 4.63 11.66
C ALA A 75 9.35 3.35 11.58
N ALA A 76 9.68 2.73 12.71
CA ALA A 76 10.40 1.46 12.76
C ALA A 76 9.52 0.24 12.50
N ARG A 77 8.18 0.39 12.50
CA ARG A 77 7.26 -0.73 12.29
C ARG A 77 7.43 -1.34 10.89
N PRO A 78 7.28 -2.67 10.77
CA PRO A 78 7.25 -3.30 9.46
C PRO A 78 6.03 -2.81 8.66
N ALA A 79 6.20 -2.66 7.35
CA ALA A 79 5.08 -2.40 6.46
C ALA A 79 4.14 -3.62 6.41
N GLU A 80 2.83 -3.39 6.37
CA GLU A 80 1.77 -4.39 6.42
C GLU A 80 1.05 -4.41 5.08
N ILE A 81 0.98 -5.60 4.47
CA ILE A 81 0.42 -5.78 3.13
C ILE A 81 -0.30 -7.12 3.03
N ILE A 82 -1.48 -7.12 2.40
CA ILE A 82 -2.16 -8.33 1.95
C ILE A 82 -1.62 -8.62 0.54
N ASP A 83 -0.91 -9.74 0.40
CA ASP A 83 -0.28 -10.14 -0.86
C ASP A 83 -0.14 -11.67 -0.91
N THR A 84 -0.19 -12.22 -2.12
CA THR A 84 0.06 -13.65 -2.40
C THR A 84 1.56 -13.96 -2.44
N ASN A 85 2.42 -12.95 -2.54
CA ASN A 85 3.87 -13.11 -2.55
C ASN A 85 4.43 -13.48 -1.17
N ARG A 86 4.58 -14.78 -0.95
CA ARG A 86 5.10 -15.38 0.31
C ARG A 86 6.59 -15.16 0.57
N ARG A 87 7.33 -14.48 -0.31
CA ARG A 87 8.76 -14.26 -0.07
C ARG A 87 8.92 -13.44 1.20
N HIS A 88 9.60 -13.99 2.20
CA HIS A 88 9.92 -13.25 3.40
C HIS A 88 10.81 -12.04 3.06
N ALA A 89 10.50 -10.88 3.64
CA ALA A 89 11.34 -9.69 3.53
C ALA A 89 11.38 -8.97 4.86
N ARG A 90 12.60 -8.66 5.32
CA ARG A 90 12.80 -7.89 6.54
C ARG A 90 12.07 -6.55 6.43
N GLY A 91 11.33 -6.18 7.47
CA GLY A 91 10.57 -4.93 7.50
C GLY A 91 9.26 -4.97 6.70
N VAL A 92 8.82 -6.13 6.22
CA VAL A 92 7.49 -6.34 5.62
C VAL A 92 6.80 -7.49 6.32
N ARG A 93 5.56 -7.28 6.73
CA ARG A 93 4.65 -8.28 7.25
C ARG A 93 3.56 -8.51 6.22
N VAL A 94 3.59 -9.70 5.63
CA VAL A 94 2.61 -10.12 4.63
C VAL A 94 1.48 -10.86 5.34
N TRP A 95 0.24 -10.51 5.02
CA TRP A 95 -0.96 -11.21 5.46
C TRP A 95 -1.56 -11.99 4.28
N GLU A 96 -1.87 -13.26 4.54
CA GLU A 96 -2.64 -14.09 3.62
C GLU A 96 -4.08 -14.08 4.11
N GLU A 97 -4.88 -13.20 3.52
CA GLU A 97 -6.30 -13.10 3.82
C GLU A 97 -7.08 -12.77 2.55
N ARG A 98 -8.32 -13.23 2.49
CA ARG A 98 -9.26 -12.82 1.47
C ARG A 98 -9.70 -11.39 1.77
N ILE A 99 -9.70 -10.56 0.73
CA ILE A 99 -10.16 -9.19 0.79
C ILE A 99 -11.14 -8.97 -0.38
N GLU A 100 -12.28 -8.38 -0.09
CA GLU A 100 -13.30 -8.08 -1.07
C GLU A 100 -13.08 -6.68 -1.69
N CYS A 101 -13.65 -6.43 -2.87
CA CYS A 101 -13.40 -5.19 -3.60
C CYS A 101 -13.92 -3.94 -2.87
N ASP A 102 -14.96 -4.07 -2.06
CA ASP A 102 -15.53 -3.01 -1.21
C ASP A 102 -14.71 -2.72 0.05
N GLU A 103 -13.74 -3.58 0.37
CA GLU A 103 -12.78 -3.39 1.45
C GLU A 103 -11.49 -2.69 0.99
N ILE A 104 -11.40 -2.32 -0.29
CA ILE A 104 -10.23 -1.70 -0.91
C ILE A 104 -10.58 -0.29 -1.42
N THR A 105 -9.71 0.67 -1.15
CA THR A 105 -9.71 2.01 -1.76
C THR A 105 -8.33 2.33 -2.35
N VAL A 106 -8.21 3.47 -3.02
CA VAL A 106 -6.96 3.94 -3.62
C VAL A 106 -6.52 5.24 -2.94
N VAL A 107 -5.31 5.24 -2.37
CA VAL A 107 -4.68 6.44 -1.81
C VAL A 107 -3.33 6.64 -2.50
N ASP A 108 -3.09 7.82 -3.06
CA ASP A 108 -1.88 8.13 -3.83
C ASP A 108 -1.56 7.11 -4.94
N GLY A 109 -2.60 6.53 -5.56
CA GLY A 109 -2.47 5.51 -6.62
C GLY A 109 -2.11 4.11 -6.11
N MET A 110 -2.07 3.89 -4.80
CA MET A 110 -1.81 2.59 -4.17
C MET A 110 -3.12 1.94 -3.70
N ALA A 111 -3.23 0.63 -3.86
CA ALA A 111 -4.34 -0.13 -3.27
C ALA A 111 -4.13 -0.21 -1.74
N VAL A 112 -5.12 0.25 -1.00
CA VAL A 112 -5.12 0.35 0.47
C VAL A 112 -6.45 -0.17 1.01
N THR A 113 -6.46 -0.79 2.19
CA THR A 113 -7.73 -1.15 2.83
C THR A 113 -8.54 0.10 3.19
N THR A 114 -9.88 0.02 3.08
CA THR A 114 -10.76 1.13 3.49
C THR A 114 -10.54 1.49 4.97
N PRO A 115 -10.92 2.69 5.43
CA PRO A 115 -10.80 3.05 6.84
C PRO A 115 -11.50 2.03 7.77
N ALA A 116 -12.68 1.55 7.40
CA ALA A 116 -13.41 0.52 8.14
C ALA A 116 -12.63 -0.80 8.21
N ARG A 117 -12.07 -1.27 7.08
CA ARG A 117 -11.25 -2.48 7.05
C ARG A 117 -9.94 -2.31 7.80
N THR A 118 -9.30 -1.14 7.71
CA THR A 118 -8.10 -0.78 8.45
C THR A 118 -8.35 -0.86 9.96
N ALA A 119 -9.46 -0.28 10.44
CA ALA A 119 -9.85 -0.35 11.84
C ALA A 119 -10.04 -1.80 12.30
N LEU A 120 -10.70 -2.64 11.48
CA LEU A 120 -10.87 -4.06 11.75
C LEU A 120 -9.53 -4.81 11.83
N ASP A 121 -8.63 -4.57 10.87
CA ASP A 121 -7.30 -5.19 10.83
C ASP A 121 -6.49 -4.85 12.09
N LEU A 122 -6.52 -3.57 12.50
CA LEU A 122 -5.85 -3.09 13.70
C LEU A 122 -6.43 -3.72 14.97
N ALA A 123 -7.75 -3.71 15.12
CA ALA A 123 -8.43 -4.31 16.28
C ALA A 123 -8.17 -5.81 16.41
N ARG A 124 -8.08 -6.54 15.29
CA ARG A 124 -7.84 -7.99 15.28
C ARG A 124 -6.40 -8.39 15.57
N ARG A 125 -5.43 -7.55 15.18
CA ARG A 125 -4.01 -7.95 15.09
C ARG A 125 -3.10 -7.17 16.03
N HIS A 126 -3.62 -6.18 16.76
CA HIS A 126 -2.85 -5.32 17.65
C HIS A 126 -3.53 -5.08 19.00
N PRO A 127 -2.74 -4.79 20.06
CA PRO A 127 -3.30 -4.37 21.34
C PRO A 127 -4.18 -3.12 21.19
N MET A 128 -5.33 -3.09 21.86
CA MET A 128 -6.38 -2.08 21.69
C MET A 128 -5.88 -0.63 21.78
N GLY A 129 -4.93 -0.32 22.68
CA GLY A 129 -4.41 1.03 22.86
C GLY A 129 -3.70 1.61 21.62
N VAL A 130 -3.13 0.75 20.75
CA VAL A 130 -2.45 1.19 19.52
C VAL A 130 -3.43 1.33 18.34
N ALA A 131 -4.56 0.61 18.38
CA ALA A 131 -5.57 0.66 17.34
C ALA A 131 -6.37 1.98 17.37
N VAL A 132 -6.74 2.47 18.56
CA VAL A 132 -7.55 3.69 18.71
C VAL A 132 -6.80 4.93 18.18
N ALA A 133 -5.51 5.08 18.51
CA ALA A 133 -4.70 6.20 18.04
C ALA A 133 -4.47 6.19 16.51
N ALA A 134 -4.55 5.02 15.88
CA ALA A 134 -4.40 4.86 14.44
C ALA A 134 -5.70 5.12 13.66
N ILE A 135 -6.85 4.92 14.29
CA ILE A 135 -8.19 5.15 13.71
C ILE A 135 -8.60 6.63 13.76
N ASP A 136 -8.02 7.43 14.67
CA ASP A 136 -8.34 8.86 14.87
C ASP A 136 -7.77 9.79 13.77
N ALA A 137 -7.54 9.25 12.57
CA ALA A 137 -7.26 10.05 11.38
C ALA A 137 -8.60 10.40 10.72
N PRO A 138 -8.89 11.67 10.41
CA PRO A 138 -10.09 12.03 9.68
C PRO A 138 -10.06 11.29 8.34
N GLY A 139 -10.97 10.34 8.16
CA GLY A 139 -11.16 9.68 6.88
C GLY A 139 -11.35 10.78 5.84
N ALA A 140 -10.53 10.74 4.77
CA ALA A 140 -10.89 11.46 3.56
C ALA A 140 -12.25 10.90 3.16
N GLY A 141 -13.31 11.66 3.47
CA GLY A 141 -14.65 11.32 3.07
C GLY A 141 -14.64 11.26 1.56
N ASP A 142 -14.80 10.06 1.00
CA ASP A 142 -15.14 9.94 -0.40
C ASP A 142 -16.49 10.64 -0.57
N GLY A 143 -16.41 11.77 -1.29
CA GLY A 143 -17.58 12.44 -1.81
C GLY A 143 -18.41 11.44 -2.58
N ALA A 144 -19.70 11.43 -2.26
CA ALA A 144 -20.69 10.80 -3.10
C ALA A 144 -20.62 11.39 -4.51
N GLU A 145 -20.30 10.56 -5.50
CA GLU A 145 -20.80 10.73 -6.85
C GLU A 145 -21.61 9.48 -7.23
N ASP A 146 -22.92 9.64 -7.10
CA ASP A 146 -23.93 8.89 -7.82
C ASP A 146 -23.69 9.05 -9.34
N GLY A 147 -23.54 7.93 -10.04
CA GLY A 147 -23.18 7.87 -11.45
C GLY A 147 -23.65 6.57 -12.06
N GLY A 148 -24.96 6.43 -12.20
CA GLY A 148 -25.63 5.23 -12.68
C GLY A 148 -25.03 4.56 -13.92
N ARG A 149 -24.91 3.23 -13.84
CA ARG A 149 -24.99 2.36 -15.02
C ARG A 149 -25.89 1.17 -14.71
N ARG A 150 -27.15 1.36 -15.10
CA ARG A 150 -28.12 0.29 -15.42
C ARG A 150 -27.52 -0.53 -16.56
N ALA A 151 -26.86 -1.64 -16.24
CA ALA A 151 -26.46 -2.62 -17.25
C ALA A 151 -27.71 -3.36 -17.74
N ALA A 152 -28.08 -3.10 -18.99
CA ALA A 152 -29.11 -3.81 -19.72
C ALA A 152 -28.81 -5.32 -19.74
N ARG A 153 -29.68 -6.12 -19.13
CA ARG A 153 -29.81 -7.54 -19.44
C ARG A 153 -30.66 -7.66 -20.71
N GLY A 154 -30.00 -7.68 -21.87
CA GLY A 154 -30.60 -8.19 -23.11
C GLY A 154 -30.67 -9.72 -23.03
N PRO A 155 -31.76 -10.36 -23.50
CA PRO A 155 -31.84 -11.82 -23.52
C PRO A 155 -30.97 -12.37 -24.66
N LEU A 156 -30.22 -13.43 -24.37
CA LEU A 156 -29.48 -14.21 -25.35
C LEU A 156 -30.44 -14.92 -26.33
N PRO A 157 -30.07 -15.07 -27.61
CA PRO A 157 -30.94 -15.66 -28.63
C PRO A 157 -31.12 -17.17 -28.44
N ARG A 158 -32.32 -17.66 -28.78
CA ARG A 158 -32.60 -19.09 -28.94
C ARG A 158 -32.04 -19.57 -30.28
N SER A 159 -31.23 -20.61 -30.25
CA SER A 159 -30.88 -21.39 -31.43
C SER A 159 -32.07 -22.24 -31.87
N ALA A 160 -32.20 -22.36 -33.19
CA ALA A 160 -33.25 -23.04 -33.94
C ALA A 160 -33.37 -24.55 -33.67
#